data_AF-A0A2T0RQS8-F1
#
_entry.id   AF-A0A2T0RQS8-F1
#
_cell.length_a   1.000
_cell.length_b   1.000
_cell.length_c   1.000
_cell.angle_alpha   90.00
_cell.angle_beta   90.00
_cell.angle_gamma   90.00
#
_symmetry.space_group_name_H-M   'P 1'
#
loop_
_entity.id
_entity.type
_entity.pdbx_description
1 polymer ?
#
loop_
_entity_poly.entity_id
_entity_poly.type
_entity_poly.pdbx_seq_one_letter_code
_entity_poly.pdbx_strand_id
1 'polypeptide(L)' 'MPGMSRYITTKNRKNTPVRIERKKYNPFLKKVTLHKEIK' A
#
# COMPACT_ATOMS: atom_id res chain seq x y z
N MET A 1 8.77 13.34 7.62
CA MET A 1 9.94 12.47 7.31
C MET A 1 9.63 11.62 6.09
N PRO A 2 10.49 11.58 5.06
CA PRO A 2 10.30 10.74 3.87
C PRO A 2 10.79 9.31 4.15
N GLY A 3 10.28 8.68 5.21
CA GLY A 3 10.76 7.39 5.72
C GLY A 3 9.81 6.21 5.49
N MET A 4 8.68 6.42 4.82
CA MET A 4 7.68 5.38 4.63
C MET A 4 7.43 5.17 3.13
N SER A 5 7.67 3.94 2.67
CA SER A 5 7.37 3.50 1.32
C SER A 5 5.86 3.60 1.09
N ARG A 6 5.42 4.68 0.44
CA ARG A 6 4.02 4.92 0.10
C ARG A 6 3.86 4.82 -1.40
N TYR A 7 3.11 3.81 -1.83
CA TYR A 7 2.70 3.68 -3.21
C TYR A 7 1.34 4.35 -3.41
N ILE A 8 1.23 5.19 -4.43
CA ILE A 8 -0.04 5.78 -4.83
C ILE A 8 -0.67 4.82 -5.84
N THR A 9 -1.84 4.28 -5.50
CA THR A 9 -2.62 3.43 -6.41
C THR A 9 -4.07 3.89 -6.40
N THR A 10 -4.70 3.94 -7.56
CA THR A 10 -6.14 4.18 -7.68
C THR A 10 -6.90 2.88 -7.48
N LYS A 11 -8.03 2.93 -6.79
CA LYS A 11 -8.95 1.78 -6.67
C LYS A 11 -10.34 2.17 -7.14
N ASN A 12 -11.03 1.23 -7.78
CA ASN A 12 -12.44 1.40 -8.11
C ASN A 12 -13.29 1.09 -6.88
N ARG A 13 -13.79 2.16 -6.23
CA ARG A 13 -14.60 2.06 -5.01
C ARG A 13 -15.97 1.39 -5.25
N LYS A 14 -16.48 1.36 -6.48
CA LYS A 14 -17.76 0.72 -6.81
C LYS A 14 -17.67 -0.81 -6.77
N ASN A 15 -16.59 -1.36 -7.31
CA ASN A 15 -16.41 -2.82 -7.43
C ASN A 15 -15.67 -3.42 -6.22
N THR A 16 -14.86 -2.62 -5.51
CA THR A 16 -14.08 -3.06 -4.34
C THR A 16 -14.27 -2.10 -3.17
N PRO A 17 -15.32 -2.29 -2.34
CA PRO A 17 -15.58 -1.43 -1.18
C PRO A 17 -14.59 -1.68 -0.02
N VAL A 18 -13.98 -2.86 0.04
CA VAL A 18 -13.06 -3.26 1.12
C VAL A 18 -11.72 -2.53 1.00
N ARG A 19 -11.04 -2.36 2.14
CA ARG A 19 -9.65 -1.87 2.17
C ARG A 19 -8.74 -2.83 1.43
N ILE A 20 -7.90 -2.29 0.56
CA ILE A 20 -6.94 -3.09 -0.20
C ILE A 20 -5.68 -3.26 0.65
N GLU A 21 -5.27 -4.51 0.82
CA GLU A 21 -3.98 -4.89 1.40
C GLU A 21 -3.18 -5.61 0.31
N ARG A 22 -1.98 -5.12 -0.01
CA ARG A 22 -1.11 -5.74 -1.02
C ARG A 22 0.29 -5.93 -0.46
N LYS A 23 0.86 -7.11 -0.70
CA LYS A 23 2.27 -7.38 -0.43
C LYS A 23 3.10 -6.62 -1.47
N LYS A 24 3.92 -5.66 -1.02
CA LYS A 24 4.88 -4.93 -1.86
C LYS A 24 6.22 -4.87 -1.18
N TYR A 25 7.27 -4.80 -2.00
CA TYR A 25 8.63 -4.61 -1.50
C TYR A 25 8.74 -3.26 -0.79
N ASN A 26 9.32 -3.26 0.41
CA ASN A 26 9.64 -2.05 1.14
C ASN A 26 11.15 -1.78 1.02
N PRO A 27 11.58 -0.72 0.29
CA PRO A 27 13.00 -0.42 0.09
C PRO A 27 13.73 -0.06 1.39
N PHE A 28 13.02 0.44 2.41
CA PHE A 28 13.63 0.80 3.70
C PHE A 28 13.98 -0.44 4.53
N LEU A 29 13.10 -1.45 4.52
CA LEU A 29 13.29 -2.70 5.27
C LEU A 29 13.94 -3.81 4.43
N LYS A 30 14.15 -3.56 3.13
CA LYS A 30 14.65 -4.51 2.12
C LYS A 30 13.92 -5.86 2.12
N LYS A 31 12.62 -5.84 2.42
CA LYS A 31 11.77 -7.04 2.48
C LYS A 31 10.37 -6.74 1.99
N VAL A 32 9.64 -7.79 1.62
CA VAL A 32 8.23 -7.69 1.25
C VAL A 32 7.40 -7.49 2.52
N THR A 33 6.63 -6.40 2.55
CA THR A 33 5.72 -6.08 3.65
C THR A 33 4.30 -5.95 3.13
N LEU A 34 3.32 -6.00 4.03
CA LEU A 34 1.93 -5.77 3.70
C LEU A 34 1.63 -4.27 3.76
N HIS A 35 1.23 -3.69 2.64
CA HIS A 35 0.88 -2.28 2.51
C HIS A 35 -0.63 -2.13 2.56
N LYS A 36 -1.11 -1.31 3.49
CA LYS A 36 -2.53 -1.01 3.66
C LYS A 36 -2.85 0.34 3.02
N GLU A 37 -4.05 0.46 2.49
CA GLU A 37 -4.58 1.74 2.03
C GLU A 37 -4.66 2.74 3.19
N ILE A 38 -3.94 3.85 3.05
CA ILE A 38 -3.99 5.02 3.94
C ILE A 38 -4.88 6.06 3.25
N LYS A 39 -5.79 6.67 4.01
CA LYS A 39 -6.79 7.63 3.52
C LYS A 39 -6.13 8.92 3.00
#